data_AF-A0A3B0RET4-F1
#
_entry.id   AF-A0A3B0RET4-F1
#
_cell.length_a   1.000
_cell.length_b   1.000
_cell.length_c   1.000
_cell.angle_alpha   90.00
_cell.angle_beta   90.00
_cell.angle_gamma   90.00
#
_symmetry.space_group_name_H-M   'P 1'
#
loop_
_entity.id
_entity.type
_entity.pdbx_description
1 polymer ?
#
loop_
_entity_poly.entity_id
_entity_poly.type
_entity_poly.pdbx_seq_one_letter_code
_entity_poly.pdbx_strand_id
1 'polypeptide(L)'
;MRQAIKGHKRLGHDMRLMLPQYVKPYVKRGKNDATNVEAIYEAVTRPSMRFVPIKGTEQQAVLMLHRTRDLLVRQGTMLTNALRGHLSEFGIIAATGMENIAKLIIIVKENKGKQIPKAAHTALRMIIGQLRDLKTRIIETYCP
;
A
#
# COMPACT_ATOMS: atom_id res chain seq x y z
N MET A 1 -9.17 9.49 6.30
CA MET A 1 -8.12 10.47 6.69
C MET A 1 -8.42 10.96 8.09
N ARG A 2 -7.50 10.83 9.05
CA ARG A 2 -7.64 11.43 10.39
C ARG A 2 -7.61 12.94 10.22
N GLN A 3 -8.57 13.68 10.77
CA GLN A 3 -8.51 15.14 10.75
C GLN A 3 -7.58 15.59 11.88
N ALA A 4 -6.44 16.15 11.48
CA ALA A 4 -5.50 16.77 12.40
C ALA A 4 -5.83 18.26 12.47
N ILE A 5 -6.11 18.76 13.68
CA ILE A 5 -5.98 20.18 13.97
C ILE A 5 -4.45 20.42 14.04
N LYS A 6 -3.93 21.27 13.16
CA LYS A 6 -2.52 21.33 12.71
C LYS A 6 -1.45 21.25 13.83
N GLY A 7 -0.36 20.55 13.50
CA GLY A 7 0.83 20.24 14.30
C GLY A 7 1.74 21.43 14.64
N HIS A 8 2.14 21.62 15.91
CA HIS A 8 3.52 21.76 16.43
C HIS A 8 3.48 22.11 17.95
N LYS A 9 3.93 21.19 18.83
CA LYS A 9 4.07 21.42 20.29
C LYS A 9 5.04 22.55 20.66
N ARG A 10 5.79 23.06 19.67
CA ARG A 10 6.75 24.16 19.82
C ARG A 10 6.09 25.51 20.17
N LEU A 11 4.76 25.60 20.07
CA LEU A 11 3.98 26.82 20.34
C LEU A 11 3.10 26.74 21.60
N GLY A 12 3.23 25.70 22.43
CA GLY A 12 2.44 25.56 23.67
C GLY A 12 0.97 25.15 23.46
N HIS A 13 0.57 24.79 22.24
CA HIS A 13 -0.79 24.33 21.96
C HIS A 13 -0.99 22.85 22.35
N ASP A 14 -2.05 22.58 23.12
CA ASP A 14 -2.51 21.22 23.43
C ASP A 14 -3.24 20.64 22.20
N MET A 15 -2.54 19.77 21.47
CA MET A 15 -3.05 19.17 20.25
C MET A 15 -3.70 17.82 20.54
N ARG A 16 -4.96 17.69 20.12
CA ARG A 16 -5.75 16.47 20.28
C ARG A 16 -6.23 15.98 18.92
N LEU A 17 -6.23 14.67 18.73
CA LEU A 17 -6.63 14.03 17.47
C LEU A 17 -8.01 13.38 17.64
N MET A 18 -8.94 13.64 16.72
CA MET A 18 -10.28 13.03 16.76
C MET A 18 -10.48 12.08 15.57
N LEU A 19 -11.20 10.98 15.79
CA LEU A 19 -11.60 10.13 14.67
C LEU A 19 -12.67 10.84 13.82
N PRO A 20 -12.58 10.79 12.48
CA PRO A 20 -13.58 11.42 11.61
C PRO A 20 -15.00 10.92 11.85
N GLN A 21 -15.14 9.66 12.29
CA GLN A 21 -16.44 9.07 12.62
C GLN A 21 -17.14 9.77 13.80
N TYR A 22 -16.38 10.41 14.70
CA TYR A 22 -16.94 11.18 15.82
C TYR A 22 -17.32 12.61 15.41
N VAL A 23 -16.73 13.14 14.33
CA VAL A 23 -17.07 14.46 13.77
C VAL A 23 -18.26 14.36 12.83
N LYS A 24 -18.39 13.25 12.09
CA LYS A 24 -19.41 13.04 11.05
C LYS A 24 -20.85 13.38 11.47
N PRO A 25 -21.32 13.06 12.68
CA PRO A 25 -22.68 13.42 13.12
C PRO A 25 -22.95 14.93 13.19
N TYR A 26 -21.90 15.76 13.28
CA TYR A 26 -22.00 17.22 13.42
C TYR A 26 -21.80 17.95 12.08
N VAL A 27 -21.54 17.23 10.99
CA VAL A 27 -21.33 17.83 9.66
C VAL A 27 -22.68 18.19 9.05
N LYS A 28 -22.95 19.49 8.93
CA LYS A 28 -24.14 20.02 8.25
C LYS A 28 -24.05 19.77 6.73
N ARG A 29 -25.18 19.87 6.02
CA ARG A 29 -25.26 19.60 4.58
C ARG A 29 -24.40 20.60 3.78
N GLY A 30 -23.57 20.09 2.87
CA GLY A 30 -22.65 20.89 2.05
C GLY A 30 -21.20 20.63 2.42
N LYS A 31 -20.35 20.35 1.42
CA LYS A 31 -18.95 20.01 1.64
C LYS A 31 -18.08 21.24 1.44
N ASN A 32 -17.97 22.07 2.47
CA ASN A 32 -17.04 23.21 2.51
C ASN A 32 -16.22 23.18 3.80
N ASP A 33 -15.13 23.95 3.83
CA ASP A 33 -14.21 23.95 4.96
C ASP A 33 -14.83 24.59 6.21
N ALA A 34 -15.71 25.59 6.05
CA ALA A 34 -16.39 26.23 7.17
C ALA A 34 -17.28 25.24 7.94
N THR A 35 -18.07 24.43 7.24
CA THR A 35 -18.93 23.40 7.82
C THR A 35 -18.09 22.30 8.49
N ASN A 36 -16.93 21.96 7.93
CA ASN A 36 -16.01 21.02 8.58
C ASN A 36 -15.43 21.61 9.89
N VAL A 37 -15.02 22.88 9.89
CA VAL A 37 -14.50 23.54 11.10
C VAL A 37 -15.56 23.63 12.19
N GLU A 38 -16.78 24.01 11.83
CA GLU A 38 -17.91 24.07 12.76
C GLU A 38 -18.22 22.70 13.37
N ALA A 39 -18.27 21.65 12.55
CA ALA A 39 -18.51 20.29 13.01
C ALA A 39 -17.42 19.79 13.97
N ILE A 40 -16.15 20.11 13.69
CA ILE A 40 -15.03 19.76 14.59
C ILE A 40 -15.16 20.52 15.91
N TYR A 41 -15.44 21.82 15.86
CA TYR A 41 -15.58 22.65 17.06
C TYR A 41 -16.72 22.12 17.94
N GLU A 42 -17.88 21.85 17.34
CA GLU A 42 -19.03 21.29 18.04
C GLU A 42 -18.68 19.92 18.67
N ALA A 43 -18.06 19.03 17.90
CA ALA A 43 -17.65 17.71 18.38
C ALA A 43 -16.69 17.82 19.58
N VAL A 44 -15.69 18.71 19.54
CA VAL A 44 -14.68 18.87 20.60
C VAL A 44 -15.31 19.30 21.94
N THR A 45 -16.40 20.06 21.91
CA THR A 45 -17.08 20.53 23.13
C THR A 45 -17.89 19.47 23.86
N ARG A 46 -18.14 18.30 23.24
CA ARG A 46 -18.99 17.26 23.83
C ARG A 46 -18.28 16.58 25.00
N PRO A 47 -18.89 16.49 26.20
CA PRO A 47 -18.25 15.89 27.38
C PRO A 47 -17.83 14.42 27.20
N SER A 48 -18.56 13.67 26.37
CA SER A 48 -18.28 12.26 26.07
C SER A 48 -17.25 12.05 24.95
N MET A 49 -16.64 13.14 24.44
CA MET A 49 -15.74 13.07 23.29
C MET A 49 -14.46 12.32 23.59
N ARG A 50 -14.06 11.44 22.66
CA ARG A 50 -12.85 10.61 22.78
C ARG A 50 -11.79 11.08 21.80
N PHE A 51 -10.61 11.38 22.34
CA PHE A 51 -9.43 11.74 21.56
C PHE A 51 -8.50 10.55 21.42
N VAL A 52 -7.84 10.46 20.26
CA VAL A 52 -6.81 9.46 19.98
C VAL A 52 -5.46 10.09 20.27
N PRO A 53 -4.54 9.39 20.95
CA PRO A 53 -3.19 9.88 21.14
C PRO A 53 -2.52 10.13 19.79
N ILE A 54 -1.76 11.22 19.72
CA ILE A 54 -0.85 11.46 18.60
C ILE A 54 0.21 10.36 18.63
N LYS A 55 0.42 9.67 17.51
CA LYS A 55 1.43 8.62 17.44
C LYS A 55 2.81 9.25 17.65
N GLY A 56 3.62 8.66 18.52
CA GLY A 56 5.03 9.01 18.63
C GLY A 56 5.78 8.62 17.36
N THR A 57 6.97 9.17 17.19
CA THR A 57 7.84 8.93 16.03
C THR A 57 8.11 7.43 15.82
N GLU A 58 8.40 6.70 16.90
CA GLU A 58 8.62 5.26 16.88
C GLU A 58 7.40 4.46 16.42
N GLN A 59 6.20 4.78 16.94
CA GLN A 59 4.97 4.10 16.50
C GLN A 59 4.60 4.46 15.06
N GLN A 60 4.98 5.64 14.59
CA GLN A 60 4.84 6.02 13.19
C GLN A 60 5.84 5.27 12.30
N ALA A 61 7.08 5.07 12.74
CA ALA A 61 8.11 4.30 12.04
C ALA A 61 7.69 2.84 11.84
N VAL A 62 7.21 2.17 12.89
CA VAL A 62 6.69 0.78 12.79
C VAL A 62 5.53 0.69 11.80
N LEU A 63 4.62 1.66 11.80
CA LEU A 63 3.53 1.69 10.81
C LEU A 63 4.04 1.88 9.37
N MET A 64 5.12 2.65 9.18
CA MET A 64 5.75 2.80 7.88
C MET A 64 6.33 1.47 7.40
N LEU A 65 6.99 0.69 8.26
CA LEU A 65 7.49 -0.65 7.93
C LEU A 65 6.37 -1.57 7.42
N HIS A 66 5.25 -1.64 8.15
CA HIS A 66 4.10 -2.46 7.72
C HIS A 66 3.52 -2.01 6.37
N ARG A 67 3.35 -0.71 6.17
CA ARG A 67 2.81 -0.17 4.91
C ARG A 67 3.75 -0.38 3.74
N THR A 68 5.05 -0.24 3.95
CA THR A 68 6.08 -0.52 2.95
C THR A 68 6.04 -1.99 2.56
N ARG A 69 5.93 -2.91 3.53
CA ARG A 69 5.75 -4.33 3.26
C ARG A 69 4.49 -4.62 2.44
N ASP A 70 3.35 -4.06 2.82
CA ASP A 70 2.09 -4.22 2.08
C ASP A 70 2.18 -3.66 0.65
N LEU A 71 2.98 -2.60 0.44
CA LEU A 71 3.26 -2.07 -0.89
C LEU A 71 4.08 -3.08 -1.72
N LEU A 72 5.18 -3.61 -1.17
CA LEU A 72 6.05 -4.56 -1.86
C LEU A 72 5.30 -5.86 -2.21
N VAL A 73 4.45 -6.36 -1.31
CA VAL A 73 3.61 -7.54 -1.58
C VAL A 73 2.66 -7.28 -2.75
N ARG A 74 1.98 -6.13 -2.77
CA ARG A 74 1.08 -5.75 -3.87
C ARG A 74 1.81 -5.58 -5.19
N GLN A 75 3.02 -5.00 -5.18
CA GLN A 75 3.87 -4.93 -6.37
C GLN A 75 4.25 -6.34 -6.87
N GLY A 76 4.56 -7.27 -5.97
CA GLY A 76 4.83 -8.67 -6.33
C GLY A 76 3.63 -9.35 -7.00
N THR A 77 2.42 -9.14 -6.48
CA THR A 77 1.18 -9.61 -7.11
C THR A 77 0.96 -8.99 -8.49
N MET A 78 1.17 -7.67 -8.63
CA MET A 78 1.04 -6.96 -9.90
C MET A 78 1.99 -7.53 -10.97
N LEU A 79 3.27 -7.67 -10.65
CA LEU A 79 4.28 -8.21 -11.58
C LEU A 79 4.01 -9.67 -11.93
N THR A 80 3.52 -10.46 -10.98
CA THR A 80 3.09 -11.84 -11.22
C THR A 80 1.95 -11.90 -12.23
N ASN A 81 0.95 -11.03 -12.08
CA ASN A 81 -0.18 -10.98 -12.99
C ASN A 81 0.23 -10.48 -14.38
N ALA A 82 1.12 -9.49 -14.46
CA ALA A 82 1.70 -9.04 -15.72
C ALA A 82 2.47 -10.16 -16.43
N LEU A 83 3.31 -10.91 -15.70
CA LEU A 83 4.04 -12.07 -16.23
C LEU A 83 3.08 -13.11 -16.83
N ARG A 84 2.00 -13.45 -16.11
CA ARG A 84 0.98 -14.38 -16.63
C ARG A 84 0.27 -13.84 -17.86
N GLY A 85 -0.13 -12.56 -17.84
CA GLY A 85 -0.82 -11.90 -18.96
C GLY A 85 0.02 -11.95 -20.23
N HIS A 86 1.27 -11.48 -20.15
CA HIS A 86 2.19 -11.50 -21.30
C HIS A 86 2.49 -12.91 -21.81
N LEU A 87 2.63 -13.91 -20.93
CA LEU A 87 2.84 -15.29 -21.37
C LEU A 87 1.59 -15.89 -22.04
N SER A 88 0.39 -15.50 -21.60
CA SER A 88 -0.86 -15.94 -22.21
C SER A 88 -1.04 -15.45 -23.64
N GLU A 89 -0.49 -14.28 -24.00
CA GLU A 89 -0.46 -13.77 -25.38
C GLU A 89 0.30 -14.69 -26.34
N PHE A 90 1.23 -15.49 -25.80
CA PHE A 90 2.00 -16.50 -26.55
C PHE A 90 1.48 -17.92 -26.35
N GLY A 91 0.27 -18.09 -25.81
CA GLY A 91 -0.37 -19.39 -25.57
C GLY A 91 0.15 -20.16 -24.35
N ILE A 92 0.99 -19.52 -23.52
CA ILE A 92 1.54 -20.14 -22.31
C ILE A 92 0.62 -19.80 -21.13
N ILE A 93 -0.31 -20.71 -20.83
CA ILE A 93 -1.30 -20.55 -19.77
C ILE A 93 -0.88 -21.38 -18.55
N ALA A 94 -0.89 -20.76 -17.36
CA ALA A 94 -0.69 -21.48 -16.11
C ALA A 94 -1.77 -21.09 -15.09
N ALA A 95 -2.17 -22.06 -14.27
CA ALA A 95 -3.13 -21.83 -13.19
C ALA A 95 -2.58 -20.84 -12.15
N THR A 96 -3.49 -20.17 -11.44
CA THR A 96 -3.16 -19.28 -10.33
C THR A 96 -2.37 -20.00 -9.23
N GLY A 97 -1.48 -19.29 -8.54
CA GLY A 97 -0.66 -19.84 -7.44
C GLY A 97 0.84 -19.60 -7.62
N MET A 98 1.57 -19.57 -6.50
CA MET A 98 3.01 -19.26 -6.46
C MET A 98 3.88 -20.36 -7.10
N GLU A 99 3.49 -21.63 -6.92
CA GLU A 99 4.21 -22.77 -7.47
C GLU A 99 4.23 -22.76 -9.01
N ASN A 100 3.14 -22.30 -9.62
CA ASN A 100 3.02 -22.18 -11.06
C ASN A 100 3.87 -21.03 -11.62
N ILE A 101 4.17 -19.99 -10.83
CA ILE A 101 5.07 -18.90 -11.24
C ILE A 101 6.48 -19.43 -11.43
N ALA A 102 6.96 -20.30 -10.55
CA ALA A 102 8.30 -20.89 -10.68
C ALA A 102 8.45 -21.63 -12.02
N LYS A 103 7.41 -22.37 -12.42
CA LYS A 103 7.37 -23.05 -13.73
C LYS A 103 7.41 -22.04 -14.90
N LEU A 104 6.64 -20.96 -14.82
CA LEU A 104 6.66 -19.89 -15.84
C LEU A 104 8.04 -19.23 -15.95
N ILE A 105 8.70 -18.97 -14.81
CA ILE A 105 10.06 -18.41 -14.78
C ILE A 105 11.05 -19.35 -15.46
N ILE A 106 10.92 -20.67 -15.24
CA ILE A 106 11.75 -21.68 -15.90
C ILE A 106 11.52 -21.66 -17.41
N ILE A 107 10.27 -21.63 -17.87
CA ILE A 107 9.92 -21.57 -19.31
C ILE A 107 10.58 -20.36 -19.97
N VAL A 108 10.50 -19.18 -19.34
CA VAL A 108 11.16 -17.97 -19.86
C VAL A 108 12.68 -18.14 -19.84
N LYS A 109 13.29 -18.70 -18.78
CA LYS A 109 14.75 -18.87 -18.71
C LYS A 109 15.32 -19.88 -19.69
N GLU A 110 14.67 -21.03 -19.83
CA GLU A 110 15.16 -22.13 -20.65
C GLU A 110 15.03 -21.86 -22.14
N ASN A 111 14.16 -20.91 -22.54
CA ASN A 111 13.96 -20.51 -23.93
C ASN A 111 13.95 -21.72 -24.89
N LYS A 112 13.24 -22.79 -24.50
CA LYS A 112 13.12 -24.03 -25.29
C LYS A 112 12.32 -23.70 -26.54
N GLY A 113 13.06 -23.27 -27.56
CA GLY A 113 12.58 -22.40 -28.63
C GLY A 113 11.29 -22.86 -29.28
N LYS A 114 10.33 -21.92 -29.39
CA LYS A 114 9.62 -21.54 -30.63
C LYS A 114 8.40 -20.60 -30.45
N GLN A 115 8.08 -20.08 -29.26
CA GLN A 115 6.85 -19.28 -29.06
C GLN A 115 6.99 -17.81 -28.64
N ILE A 116 8.14 -17.37 -28.10
CA ILE A 116 8.27 -16.00 -27.58
C ILE A 116 9.28 -15.20 -28.42
N PRO A 117 8.88 -14.08 -29.06
CA PRO A 117 9.80 -13.17 -29.74
C PRO A 117 10.90 -12.62 -28.82
N LYS A 118 12.10 -12.37 -29.35
CA LYS A 118 13.25 -11.87 -28.57
C LYS A 118 12.91 -10.62 -27.75
N ALA A 119 12.16 -9.67 -28.33
CA ALA A 119 11.75 -8.45 -27.64
C ALA A 119 10.87 -8.74 -26.40
N ALA A 120 9.89 -9.64 -26.54
CA ALA A 120 9.05 -10.07 -25.43
C ALA A 120 9.86 -10.82 -24.37
N HIS A 121 10.83 -11.64 -24.78
CA HIS A 121 11.75 -12.33 -23.88
C HIS A 121 12.53 -11.36 -22.98
N THR A 122 13.08 -10.28 -23.57
CA THR A 122 13.76 -9.21 -22.83
C THR A 122 12.84 -8.58 -21.79
N ALA A 123 11.61 -8.22 -22.18
CA ALA A 123 10.64 -7.62 -21.27
C ALA A 123 10.26 -8.58 -20.11
N LEU A 124 9.99 -9.85 -20.42
CA LEU A 124 9.68 -10.88 -19.42
C LEU A 124 10.83 -11.09 -18.43
N ARG A 125 12.09 -11.04 -18.90
CA ARG A 125 13.26 -11.13 -18.01
C ARG A 125 13.36 -9.95 -17.05
N MET A 126 13.00 -8.74 -17.48
CA MET A 126 12.97 -7.56 -16.60
C MET A 126 11.95 -7.75 -15.48
N ILE A 127 10.74 -8.22 -15.80
CA ILE A 127 9.68 -8.52 -14.81
C ILE A 127 10.15 -9.60 -13.81
N ILE A 128 10.78 -10.67 -14.31
CA ILE A 128 11.32 -11.74 -13.45
C ILE A 128 12.42 -11.23 -12.53
N GLY A 129 13.28 -10.34 -13.02
CA GLY A 129 14.31 -9.68 -12.21
C GLY A 129 13.68 -8.90 -11.04
N GLN A 130 12.72 -8.03 -11.36
CA GLN A 130 12.00 -7.24 -10.35
C GLN A 130 11.27 -8.12 -9.32
N LEU A 131 10.65 -9.22 -9.75
CA LEU A 131 10.01 -10.19 -8.84
C LEU A 131 11.01 -10.81 -7.85
N ARG A 132 12.22 -11.13 -8.32
CA ARG A 132 13.28 -11.67 -7.45
C ARG A 132 13.71 -10.64 -6.42
N ASP A 133 13.95 -9.40 -6.86
CA ASP A 133 14.40 -8.32 -5.96
C ASP A 133 13.34 -7.99 -4.90
N LEU A 134 12.07 -7.94 -5.29
CA LEU A 134 10.97 -7.75 -4.34
C LEU A 134 10.89 -8.87 -3.32
N LYS A 135 11.08 -10.13 -3.73
CA LYS A 135 11.06 -11.26 -2.81
C LYS A 135 12.17 -11.14 -1.75
N THR A 136 13.37 -10.72 -2.16
CA THR A 136 14.47 -10.47 -1.23
C THR A 136 14.13 -9.34 -0.25
N ARG A 137 13.64 -8.19 -0.74
CA ARG A 137 13.30 -7.04 0.10
C ARG A 137 12.18 -7.32 1.10
N ILE A 138 11.18 -8.12 0.72
CA ILE A 138 10.09 -8.55 1.62
C ILE A 138 10.64 -9.40 2.77
N ILE A 139 11.63 -10.25 2.50
CA ILE A 139 12.31 -11.07 3.52
C ILE A 139 13.22 -10.20 4.40
N GLU A 140 13.91 -9.21 3.84
CA GLU A 140 14.74 -8.28 4.64
C GLU A 140 13.90 -7.45 5.61
N THR A 141 12.65 -7.14 5.24
CA THR A 141 11.71 -6.42 6.12
C THR A 141 11.19 -7.29 7.30
N TYR A 142 11.67 -8.54 7.46
CA TYR A 142 11.29 -9.44 8.56
C TYR A 142 12.15 -9.29 9.83
N CYS A 143 13.23 -8.51 9.80
CA CYS A 143 14.15 -8.39 10.93
C CYS A 143 14.19 -6.94 11.46
N PRO A 144 13.43 -6.60 12.53
CA PRO A 144 13.78 -5.49 13.40
C PRO A 144 14.99 -5.82 14.28
#